data_AF-A0A8S0R9Q7-F1
#
_entry.id   AF-A0A8S0R9Q7-F1
#
_cell.length_a   1.000
_cell.length_b   1.000
_cell.length_c   1.000
_cell.angle_alpha   90.00
_cell.angle_beta   90.00
_cell.angle_gamma   90.00
#
_symmetry.space_group_name_H-M   'P 1'
#
loop_
_entity.id
_entity.type
_entity.pdbx_description
1 polymer ?
#
loop_
_entity_poly.entity_id
_entity_poly.type
_entity_poly.pdbx_seq_one_letter_code
_entity_poly.pdbx_strand_id
1 'polypeptide(L)'
;MKVEELLPEKYRNEASKYEKGTETMDVWFDSGKALYHSFITHGFVLDEKGFKMSKSLGNVVDPSIVIEGGKNSKDLAFGADVLRLWVSSVDYTGDVMIGT
;
A
#
# COMPACT_ATOMS: atom_id res chain seq x y z
N MET A 1 -17.05 7.23 -14.60
CA MET A 1 -16.78 8.68 -14.57
C MET A 1 -15.52 8.92 -15.38
N LYS A 2 -15.52 9.89 -16.27
CA LYS A 2 -14.37 10.16 -17.14
C LYS A 2 -13.36 11.07 -16.43
N VAL A 3 -12.06 10.92 -16.69
CA VAL A 3 -11.00 11.72 -16.03
C VAL A 3 -11.18 13.20 -16.32
N GLU A 4 -11.64 13.54 -17.52
CA GLU A 4 -11.97 14.90 -17.96
C GLU A 4 -13.04 15.57 -17.10
N GLU A 5 -13.97 14.80 -16.53
CA GLU A 5 -15.06 15.29 -15.70
C GLU A 5 -14.60 15.59 -14.26
N LEU A 6 -13.51 14.96 -13.83
CA LEU A 6 -12.91 15.11 -12.49
C LEU A 6 -11.94 16.30 -12.42
N LEU A 7 -11.39 16.72 -13.56
CA LEU A 7 -10.41 17.79 -13.62
C LEU A 7 -11.07 19.18 -13.71
N PRO A 8 -10.48 20.22 -13.07
CA PRO A 8 -10.87 21.61 -13.30
C PRO A 8 -10.82 21.96 -14.78
N GLU A 9 -11.70 22.87 -15.22
CA GLU A 9 -11.88 23.20 -16.64
C GLU A 9 -10.57 23.52 -17.38
N LYS A 10 -9.65 24.22 -16.71
CA LYS A 10 -8.30 24.55 -17.20
C LYS A 10 -7.41 23.34 -17.52
N TYR A 11 -7.64 22.18 -16.92
CA TYR A 11 -6.80 20.97 -17.07
C TYR A 11 -7.49 19.86 -17.87
N ARG A 12 -8.72 20.06 -18.33
CA ARG A 12 -9.46 19.03 -19.10
C ARG A 12 -8.75 18.61 -20.38
N ASN A 13 -8.07 19.53 -21.05
CA ASN A 13 -7.29 19.27 -22.26
C ASN A 13 -6.05 18.38 -22.00
N GLU A 14 -5.64 18.26 -20.73
CA GLU A 14 -4.51 17.42 -20.31
C GLU A 14 -4.97 16.12 -19.63
N ALA A 15 -6.27 15.82 -19.63
CA ALA A 15 -6.81 14.64 -18.97
C ALA A 15 -6.16 13.32 -19.41
N SER A 16 -5.69 13.25 -20.65
CA SER A 16 -4.94 12.10 -21.18
C SER A 16 -3.62 11.82 -20.46
N LYS A 17 -3.09 12.78 -19.68
CA LYS A 17 -1.88 12.64 -18.86
C LYS A 17 -2.16 12.14 -17.44
N TYR A 18 -3.42 12.11 -17.03
CA TYR A 18 -3.82 11.75 -15.68
C TYR A 18 -4.62 10.46 -15.68
N GLU A 19 -4.39 9.63 -14.68
CA GLU A 19 -5.20 8.46 -14.41
C GLU A 19 -5.92 8.65 -13.07
N LYS A 20 -7.18 8.22 -13.00
CA LYS A 20 -7.90 8.23 -11.73
C LYS A 20 -7.39 7.10 -10.85
N GLY A 21 -6.75 7.44 -9.74
CA GLY A 21 -6.46 6.47 -8.68
C GLY A 21 -7.76 5.90 -8.11
N THR A 22 -7.82 4.59 -7.89
CA THR A 22 -9.00 3.88 -7.36
C THR A 22 -8.83 3.46 -5.91
N GLU A 23 -7.78 3.96 -5.26
CA GLU A 23 -7.37 3.53 -3.94
C GLU A 23 -8.01 4.36 -2.82
N THR A 24 -7.65 4.04 -1.58
CA THR A 24 -8.13 4.73 -0.38
C THR A 24 -7.96 6.25 -0.48
N MET A 25 -6.88 6.75 -1.09
CA MET A 25 -6.71 8.20 -1.28
C MET A 25 -7.88 8.85 -2.05
N ASP A 26 -8.42 8.21 -3.09
CA ASP A 26 -9.56 8.74 -3.85
C ASP A 26 -10.74 9.04 -2.94
N VAL A 27 -11.11 8.08 -2.09
CA VAL A 27 -12.23 8.20 -1.15
C VAL A 27 -11.99 9.27 -0.08
N TRP A 28 -10.76 9.36 0.45
CA TRP A 28 -10.46 10.32 1.51
C TRP A 28 -10.40 11.77 0.99
N PHE A 29 -10.01 11.98 -0.27
CA PHE A 29 -9.87 13.32 -0.86
C PHE A 29 -11.10 13.81 -1.64
N ASP A 30 -12.11 12.96 -1.87
CA ASP A 30 -13.36 13.33 -2.56
C ASP A 30 -14.23 14.33 -1.75
N SER A 31 -13.91 14.54 -0.46
CA SER A 31 -14.67 15.44 0.43
C SER A 31 -14.42 16.94 0.21
N GLY A 32 -13.62 17.34 -0.77
CA GLY A 32 -13.43 18.73 -1.21
C GLY A 32 -12.68 19.65 -0.23
N LYS A 33 -12.26 19.13 0.94
CA LYS A 33 -11.45 19.86 1.92
C LYS A 33 -10.32 19.00 2.46
N ALA A 34 -9.08 19.40 2.17
CA ALA A 34 -7.91 18.77 2.76
C ALA A 34 -7.89 19.03 4.28
N LEU A 35 -7.95 17.96 5.08
CA LEU A 35 -7.91 18.02 6.54
C LEU A 35 -6.49 18.24 7.08
N TYR A 36 -5.47 18.03 6.26
CA TYR A 36 -4.05 18.08 6.64
C TYR A 36 -3.23 18.87 5.60
N HIS A 37 -2.14 19.51 6.05
CA HIS A 37 -1.23 20.28 5.19
C HIS A 37 -0.24 19.39 4.42
N SER A 38 0.10 18.24 4.98
CA SER A 38 1.02 17.28 4.37
C SER A 38 0.63 15.87 4.80
N PHE A 39 0.83 14.89 3.91
CA PHE A 39 0.59 13.48 4.16
C PHE A 39 1.78 12.67 3.67
N ILE A 40 2.04 11.56 4.34
CA ILE A 40 3.05 10.58 3.95
C ILE A 40 2.29 9.30 3.66
N THR A 41 2.41 8.81 2.44
CA THR A 41 1.88 7.52 2.01
C THR A 41 3.02 6.51 2.01
N HIS A 42 2.73 5.29 2.42
CA HIS A 42 3.62 4.16 2.19
C HIS A 42 3.06 3.31 1.06
N GLY A 43 3.93 2.68 0.27
CA GLY A 43 3.53 1.70 -0.72
C GLY A 43 2.87 0.45 -0.10
N PHE A 44 2.39 -0.43 -0.96
CA PHE A 44 1.85 -1.72 -0.56
C PHE A 44 2.94 -2.76 -0.42
N VAL A 45 2.64 -3.74 0.43
CA VAL A 45 3.43 -4.97 0.47
C VAL A 45 2.84 -5.94 -0.55
N LEU A 46 3.69 -6.42 -1.44
CA LEU A 46 3.35 -7.37 -2.50
C LEU A 46 3.78 -8.78 -2.09
N ASP A 47 3.03 -9.77 -2.54
CA ASP A 47 3.42 -11.18 -2.46
C ASP A 47 4.51 -11.53 -3.49
N GLU A 48 4.96 -12.79 -3.47
CA GLU A 48 5.99 -13.32 -4.38
C GLU A 48 5.60 -13.22 -5.87
N LYS A 49 4.31 -13.07 -6.18
CA LYS A 49 3.79 -12.94 -7.54
C LYS A 49 3.58 -11.48 -7.95
N GLY A 50 3.93 -10.53 -7.08
CA GLY A 50 3.74 -9.10 -7.30
C GLY A 50 2.31 -8.62 -7.08
N PHE A 51 1.43 -9.42 -6.49
CA PHE A 51 0.09 -8.97 -6.13
C PHE A 51 0.09 -8.32 -4.75
N LYS A 52 -0.60 -7.18 -4.64
CA LYS A 52 -0.88 -6.52 -3.37
C LYS A 52 -1.48 -7.50 -2.36
N MET A 53 -0.89 -7.55 -1.17
CA MET A 53 -1.41 -8.39 -0.09
C MET A 53 -2.81 -7.91 0.32
N SER A 54 -3.77 -8.84 0.34
CA SER A 54 -5.14 -8.57 0.73
C SER A 54 -5.83 -9.79 1.34
N LYS A 55 -6.64 -9.57 2.38
CA LYS A 55 -7.39 -10.66 3.04
C LYS A 55 -8.36 -11.36 2.10
N SER A 56 -8.92 -10.62 1.13
CA SER A 56 -9.82 -11.14 0.11
C SER A 56 -9.12 -12.12 -0.84
N LEU A 57 -7.86 -11.87 -1.18
CA LEU A 57 -7.07 -12.75 -2.04
C LEU A 57 -6.43 -13.91 -1.24
N GLY A 58 -6.37 -13.78 0.08
CA GLY A 58 -5.80 -14.80 0.97
C GLY A 58 -4.27 -14.87 0.94
N ASN A 59 -3.61 -13.91 0.28
CA ASN A 59 -2.15 -13.83 0.16
C ASN A 59 -1.50 -13.00 1.28
N VAL A 60 -2.04 -13.08 2.50
CA VAL A 60 -1.57 -12.29 3.65
C VAL A 60 -0.69 -13.15 4.54
N VAL A 61 0.44 -12.59 4.98
CA VAL A 61 1.26 -13.17 6.05
C VAL A 61 0.76 -12.65 7.40
N ASP A 62 0.45 -13.55 8.33
CA ASP A 62 0.09 -13.17 9.70
C ASP A 62 1.33 -12.63 10.45
N PRO A 63 1.31 -11.39 10.95
CA PRO A 63 2.44 -10.84 11.70
C PRO A 63 2.80 -11.67 12.94
N SER A 64 1.83 -12.35 13.55
CA SER A 64 2.03 -13.19 14.74
C SER A 64 2.95 -14.37 14.43
N ILE A 65 2.85 -14.93 13.22
CA ILE A 65 3.73 -16.02 12.78
C ILE A 65 5.18 -15.53 12.64
N VAL A 66 5.39 -14.30 12.18
CA VAL A 66 6.74 -13.71 12.06
C VAL A 66 7.33 -13.39 13.44
N ILE A 67 6.49 -12.94 14.38
CA ILE A 67 6.91 -12.54 15.72
C ILE A 67 7.16 -13.75 16.61
N GLU A 68 6.20 -14.67 16.68
CA GLU A 68 6.18 -15.78 17.64
C GLU A 68 6.68 -17.10 17.03
N GLY A 69 6.82 -17.17 15.71
CA GLY A 69 7.08 -18.41 14.99
C GLY A 69 5.78 -19.18 14.72
N GLY A 70 5.80 -20.00 13.68
CA GLY A 70 4.68 -20.88 13.33
C GLY A 70 4.78 -22.23 14.03
N LYS A 71 3.74 -23.05 13.87
CA LYS A 71 3.71 -24.42 14.43
C LYS A 71 4.69 -25.37 13.73
N ASN A 72 5.24 -24.97 12.59
CA ASN A 72 6.19 -25.74 11.81
C ASN A 72 7.61 -25.24 12.04
N SER A 73 8.61 -26.12 12.05
CA SER A 73 10.03 -25.74 12.18
C SER A 73 10.57 -24.82 11.07
N LYS A 74 9.79 -24.54 10.01
CA LYS A 74 10.15 -23.59 8.95
C LYS A 74 9.84 -22.14 9.30
N ASP A 75 8.91 -21.91 10.22
CA ASP A 75 8.43 -20.57 10.56
C ASP A 75 9.18 -20.09 11.80
N LEU A 76 10.35 -19.50 11.59
CA LEU A 76 11.21 -19.00 12.68
C LEU A 76 10.58 -17.78 13.36
N ALA A 77 10.69 -17.73 14.69
CA ALA A 77 10.33 -16.57 15.48
C ALA A 77 11.43 -15.51 15.37
N PHE A 78 11.16 -14.42 14.64
CA PHE A 78 12.11 -13.31 14.50
C PHE A 78 11.91 -12.24 15.57
N GLY A 79 10.73 -12.20 16.21
CA GLY A 79 10.39 -11.19 17.21
C GLY A 79 9.89 -9.87 16.60
N ALA A 80 9.17 -9.10 17.40
CA ALA A 80 8.50 -7.87 16.96
C ALA A 80 9.49 -6.77 16.55
N ASP A 81 10.64 -6.69 17.21
CA ASP A 81 11.64 -5.65 16.93
C ASP A 81 12.33 -5.87 15.59
N VAL A 82 12.60 -7.13 15.22
CA VAL A 82 13.19 -7.47 13.92
C VAL A 82 12.21 -7.13 12.79
N LEU A 83 10.93 -7.45 12.95
CA LEU A 83 9.90 -7.07 11.98
C LEU A 83 9.81 -5.55 11.81
N ARG A 84 9.78 -4.80 12.91
CA ARG A 84 9.76 -3.32 12.87
C ARG A 84 11.01 -2.73 12.25
N LEU A 85 12.19 -3.28 12.55
CA LEU A 85 13.45 -2.84 11.97
C LEU A 85 13.45 -3.04 10.45
N TRP A 86 13.00 -4.21 9.98
CA TRP A 86 12.83 -4.46 8.55
C TRP A 86 11.87 -3.45 7.91
N VAL A 87 10.68 -3.24 8.49
CA VAL A 87 9.71 -2.22 8.02
C VAL A 87 10.31 -0.81 7.99
N SER A 88 11.18 -0.46 8.93
CA SER A 88 11.83 0.86 8.95
C SER A 88 12.95 1.00 7.90
N SER A 89 13.49 -0.12 7.41
CA SER A 89 14.60 -0.14 6.45
C SER A 89 14.15 -0.07 4.99
N VAL A 90 12.87 -0.35 4.72
CA VAL A 90 12.33 -0.35 3.35
C VAL A 90 12.02 1.08 2.89
N ASP A 91 12.15 1.30 1.58
CA ASP A 91 11.76 2.56 0.96
C ASP A 91 10.24 2.69 0.99
N TYR A 92 9.75 3.67 1.75
CA TYR A 92 8.32 3.90 1.90
C TYR A 92 7.66 4.50 0.64
N THR A 93 8.45 5.03 -0.30
CA THR A 93 7.91 5.69 -1.51
C THR A 93 7.42 4.71 -2.57
N GLY A 94 7.86 3.45 -2.51
CA GLY A 94 7.50 2.39 -3.46
C GLY A 94 6.83 1.20 -2.80
N ASP A 95 6.30 0.31 -3.64
CA ASP A 95 5.80 -0.98 -3.21
C ASP A 95 6.94 -1.92 -2.83
N VAL A 96 6.72 -2.74 -1.80
CA VAL A 96 7.72 -3.65 -1.24
C VAL A 96 7.31 -5.08 -1.54
N MET A 97 8.10 -5.80 -2.33
CA MET A 97 7.88 -7.22 -2.60
C MET A 97 8.46 -8.08 -1.47
N ILE A 98 7.65 -8.98 -0.92
CA ILE A 98 8.10 -10.03 0.00
C ILE A 98 7.98 -11.36 -0.75
N GLY A 99 9.14 -11.92 -1.10
CA GLY A 99 9.25 -13.17 -1.86
C GLY A 99 10.57 -13.26 -2.61
N THR A 100 11.08 -14.48 -2.79
CA THR A 100 12.21 -14.79 -3.67
C THR A 100 11.72 -15.48 -4.94
#